data_AF-A0A8W8NR74-F1
#
_entry.id   AF-A0A8W8NR74-F1
#
_cell.length_a   1.000
_cell.length_b   1.000
_cell.length_c   1.000
_cell.angle_alpha   90.00
_cell.angle_beta   90.00
_cell.angle_gamma   90.00
#
_symmetry.space_group_name_H-M   'P 1'
#
loop_
_entity.id
_entity.type
_entity.pdbx_description
1 polymer ?
#
loop_
_entity_poly.entity_id
_entity_poly.type
_entity_poly.pdbx_seq_one_letter_code
_entity_poly.pdbx_strand_id
1 'polypeptide(L)'
;MVMLQTTNNVFNKKLYNFVKPQSLFAWQRVRVANMMANGGEEWSKIMTRYNSGTYNNQYMVIDLKKIHLKSAIEDGALWVVEQIPSLVEAGDMTPILRTGYWPSYNVPYFEKVYNMSGYPEVVAKMGTDFSYQLAPRAKIFRRDEGKVVDLDTMKHIMRYNDFKNDPYSEGNSCNTICCRGDLRDADPKPSGCYDTKVSDYKMALNFEADIINGPTRGTGLPPFSWTSEFNQTHMGLPTTYNFDFLRTSPKFKTP
;
A
#
# COMPACT_ATOMS: atom_id res chain seq x y z
N MET A 1 1.59 -17.10 4.14
CA MET A 1 1.53 -16.04 3.10
C MET A 1 1.51 -14.69 3.79
N VAL A 2 2.03 -13.65 3.14
CA VAL A 2 1.87 -12.25 3.55
C VAL A 2 0.96 -11.57 2.53
N MET A 3 0.03 -10.74 2.98
CA MET A 3 -0.88 -10.00 2.11
C MET A 3 -0.80 -8.51 2.45
N LEU A 4 -0.45 -7.71 1.44
CA LEU A 4 -0.42 -6.25 1.48
C LEU A 4 -1.43 -5.69 0.49
N GLN A 5 -1.82 -4.43 0.66
CA GLN A 5 -2.74 -3.76 -0.26
C GLN A 5 -2.52 -2.25 -0.31
N THR A 6 -2.80 -1.65 -1.48
CA THR A 6 -3.10 -0.22 -1.63
C THR A 6 -4.38 -0.01 -2.44
N THR A 7 -5.11 1.07 -2.16
CA THR A 7 -6.41 1.35 -2.80
C THR A 7 -6.24 2.05 -4.13
N ASN A 8 -6.86 1.54 -5.19
CA ASN A 8 -6.94 2.23 -6.47
C ASN A 8 -8.21 3.10 -6.53
N ASN A 9 -8.16 4.18 -7.31
CA ASN A 9 -9.35 4.95 -7.63
C ASN A 9 -10.07 4.33 -8.84
N VAL A 10 -11.38 4.57 -8.92
CA VAL A 10 -12.18 4.23 -10.10
C VAL A 10 -12.87 5.51 -10.57
N PHE A 11 -12.25 6.19 -11.54
CA PHE A 11 -12.74 7.46 -12.06
C PHE A 11 -13.87 7.28 -13.07
N ASN A 12 -13.92 6.14 -13.75
CA ASN A 12 -14.99 5.80 -14.67
C ASN A 12 -16.30 5.51 -13.92
N LYS A 13 -17.14 6.53 -13.80
CA LYS A 13 -18.41 6.45 -13.06
C LYS A 13 -19.39 5.41 -13.60
N LYS A 14 -19.29 5.03 -14.88
CA LYS A 14 -20.18 4.00 -15.47
C LYS A 14 -19.98 2.63 -14.82
N LEU A 15 -18.78 2.35 -14.30
CA LEU A 15 -18.50 1.09 -13.62
C LEU A 15 -19.30 0.90 -12.34
N TYR A 16 -19.76 1.97 -11.69
CA TYR A 16 -20.57 1.86 -10.48
C TYR A 16 -21.95 1.22 -10.72
N ASN A 17 -22.44 1.17 -11.97
CA ASN A 17 -23.67 0.45 -12.32
C ASN A 17 -23.56 -1.06 -12.08
N PHE A 18 -22.34 -1.61 -11.95
CA PHE A 18 -22.11 -3.02 -11.63
C PHE A 18 -22.06 -3.30 -10.11
N VAL A 19 -22.07 -2.25 -9.27
CA VAL A 19 -22.08 -2.40 -7.81
C VAL A 19 -23.50 -2.69 -7.36
N LYS A 20 -23.71 -3.88 -6.77
CA LYS A 20 -25.03 -4.36 -6.34
C LYS A 20 -24.96 -5.07 -4.99
N PRO A 21 -26.04 -5.06 -4.18
CA PRO A 21 -26.05 -5.71 -2.87
C PRO A 21 -25.96 -7.24 -2.93
N GLN A 22 -26.28 -7.87 -4.06
CA GLN A 22 -26.09 -9.31 -4.29
C GLN A 22 -24.63 -9.63 -4.64
N SER A 23 -23.71 -9.26 -3.74
CA SER A 23 -22.26 -9.47 -3.85
C SER A 23 -21.64 -9.60 -2.46
N LEU A 24 -20.36 -9.97 -2.37
CA LEU A 24 -19.63 -10.00 -1.10
C LEU A 24 -18.70 -8.78 -0.98
N PHE A 25 -18.74 -8.11 0.16
CA PHE A 25 -17.87 -6.98 0.44
C PHE A 25 -16.40 -7.41 0.43
N ALA A 26 -15.50 -6.48 0.10
CA ALA A 26 -14.07 -6.76 0.04
C ALA A 26 -13.53 -7.39 1.34
N TRP A 27 -13.96 -6.91 2.51
CA TRP A 27 -13.51 -7.47 3.79
C TRP A 27 -13.92 -8.94 3.99
N GLN A 28 -15.10 -9.35 3.48
CA GLN A 28 -15.56 -10.74 3.55
C GLN A 28 -14.69 -11.61 2.63
N ARG A 29 -14.49 -11.16 1.38
CA ARG A 29 -13.70 -11.90 0.39
C ARG A 29 -12.24 -12.03 0.80
N VAL A 30 -11.62 -10.97 1.32
CA VAL A 30 -10.24 -11.01 1.83
C VAL A 30 -10.11 -12.00 2.99
N ARG A 31 -11.06 -12.01 3.94
CA ARG A 31 -11.06 -12.97 5.06
C ARG A 31 -11.18 -14.43 4.58
N VAL A 32 -12.07 -14.70 3.63
CA VAL A 32 -12.25 -16.03 3.05
C VAL A 32 -11.00 -16.45 2.27
N ALA A 33 -10.44 -15.57 1.44
CA ALA A 33 -9.22 -15.85 0.67
C ALA A 33 -8.01 -16.14 1.59
N ASN A 34 -7.82 -15.34 2.65
CA ASN A 34 -6.76 -15.58 3.64
C ASN A 34 -6.95 -16.90 4.41
N MET A 35 -8.18 -17.38 4.55
CA MET A 35 -8.48 -18.62 5.28
C MET A 35 -8.37 -19.87 4.41
N MET A 36 -8.73 -19.77 3.13
CA MET A 36 -8.86 -20.94 2.26
C MET A 36 -7.68 -21.14 1.31
N ALA A 37 -6.99 -20.08 0.90
CA ALA A 37 -5.93 -20.20 -0.10
C ALA A 37 -4.64 -20.79 0.47
N ASN A 38 -3.97 -21.63 -0.32
CA ASN A 38 -2.64 -22.17 -0.02
C ASN A 38 -1.52 -21.51 -0.87
N GLY A 39 -1.85 -20.53 -1.70
CA GLY A 39 -0.89 -19.77 -2.52
C GLY A 39 -1.54 -18.56 -3.20
N GLY A 40 -0.72 -17.73 -3.84
CA GLY A 40 -1.16 -16.48 -4.48
C GLY A 40 -2.18 -16.67 -5.61
N GLU A 41 -2.00 -17.70 -6.44
CA GLU A 41 -2.94 -18.01 -7.54
C GLU A 41 -4.33 -18.37 -6.99
N GLU A 42 -4.40 -19.27 -6.02
CA GLU A 42 -5.66 -19.68 -5.41
C GLU A 42 -6.35 -18.52 -4.69
N TRP A 43 -5.56 -17.69 -4.00
CA TRP A 43 -6.06 -16.46 -3.36
C TRP A 43 -6.76 -15.54 -4.36
N SER A 44 -6.17 -15.36 -5.56
CA SER A 44 -6.76 -14.55 -6.63
C SER A 44 -8.08 -15.13 -7.18
N LYS A 45 -8.14 -16.46 -7.35
CA LYS A 45 -9.35 -17.18 -7.79
C LYS A 45 -10.49 -16.99 -6.79
N ILE A 46 -10.20 -17.09 -5.49
CA ILE A 46 -11.21 -16.88 -4.43
C ILE A 46 -11.69 -15.42 -4.44
N MET A 47 -10.78 -14.45 -4.54
CA MET A 47 -11.12 -13.03 -4.55
C MET A 47 -12.02 -12.60 -5.72
N THR A 48 -11.93 -13.30 -6.85
CA THR A 48 -12.76 -13.06 -8.03
C THR A 48 -14.24 -13.37 -7.79
N ARG A 49 -14.55 -14.31 -6.89
CA ARG A 49 -15.92 -14.77 -6.65
C ARG A 49 -16.74 -13.70 -5.94
N TYR A 50 -17.94 -13.44 -6.45
CA TYR A 50 -18.89 -12.47 -5.90
C TYR A 50 -18.30 -11.07 -5.67
N ASN A 51 -17.41 -10.64 -6.58
CA ASN A 51 -16.82 -9.29 -6.54
C ASN A 51 -17.91 -8.21 -6.42
N SER A 52 -17.76 -7.34 -5.42
CA SER A 52 -18.69 -6.24 -5.16
C SER A 52 -18.34 -4.94 -5.87
N GLY A 53 -17.12 -4.79 -6.40
CA GLY A 53 -16.65 -3.50 -6.91
C GLY A 53 -16.51 -2.42 -5.84
N THR A 54 -16.43 -2.81 -4.57
CA THR A 54 -16.23 -1.92 -3.42
C THR A 54 -14.85 -2.16 -2.82
N TYR A 55 -14.23 -1.09 -2.29
CA TYR A 55 -12.83 -1.11 -1.82
C TYR A 55 -11.89 -1.69 -2.89
N ASN A 56 -11.83 -1.00 -4.03
CA ASN A 56 -11.08 -1.41 -5.22
C ASN A 56 -9.59 -1.22 -5.00
N ASN A 57 -8.83 -2.32 -5.05
CA ASN A 57 -7.49 -2.40 -4.49
C ASN A 57 -6.54 -3.13 -5.44
N GLN A 58 -5.25 -2.86 -5.29
CA GLN A 58 -4.18 -3.78 -5.65
C GLN A 58 -3.75 -4.55 -4.40
N TYR A 59 -3.84 -5.88 -4.45
CA TYR A 59 -3.37 -6.80 -3.42
C TYR A 59 -2.07 -7.45 -3.88
N MET A 60 -1.10 -7.55 -2.97
CA MET A 60 0.16 -8.25 -3.18
C MET A 60 0.19 -9.44 -2.24
N VAL A 61 0.12 -10.65 -2.80
CA VAL A 61 0.12 -11.91 -2.05
C VAL A 61 1.48 -12.56 -2.22
N ILE A 62 2.25 -12.58 -1.14
CA ILE A 62 3.60 -13.13 -1.10
C ILE A 62 3.53 -14.53 -0.48
N ASP A 63 3.92 -15.54 -1.25
CA ASP A 63 4.07 -16.90 -0.74
C ASP A 63 5.51 -17.16 -0.31
N LEU A 64 5.76 -17.03 0.99
CA LEU A 64 7.09 -17.27 1.58
C LEU A 64 7.59 -18.70 1.33
N LYS A 65 6.70 -19.68 1.09
CA LYS A 65 7.11 -21.06 0.76
C LYS A 65 7.90 -21.15 -0.55
N LYS A 66 7.78 -20.12 -1.40
CA LYS A 66 8.42 -20.00 -2.72
C LYS A 66 9.67 -19.12 -2.73
N ILE A 67 10.13 -18.70 -1.55
CA ILE A 67 11.32 -17.86 -1.41
C ILE A 67 12.40 -18.65 -0.67
N HIS A 68 13.51 -18.92 -1.36
CA HIS A 68 14.68 -19.60 -0.82
C HIS A 68 15.82 -18.59 -0.74
N LEU A 69 16.02 -18.02 0.45
CA LEU A 69 17.05 -17.00 0.69
C LEU A 69 18.42 -17.46 0.19
N LYS A 70 19.15 -16.55 -0.46
CA LYS A 70 20.48 -16.79 -1.06
C LYS A 70 20.49 -17.84 -2.19
N SER A 71 19.32 -18.24 -2.70
CA SER A 71 19.21 -19.26 -3.74
C SER A 71 18.28 -18.81 -4.86
N ALA A 72 16.96 -18.77 -4.61
CA ALA A 72 15.97 -18.51 -5.65
C ALA A 72 14.69 -17.90 -5.09
N ILE A 73 14.01 -17.12 -5.92
CA ILE A 73 12.60 -16.76 -5.76
C ILE A 73 11.87 -17.55 -6.85
N GLU A 74 11.08 -18.56 -6.50
CA GLU A 74 10.37 -19.41 -7.46
C GLU A 74 9.13 -18.73 -8.03
N ASP A 75 8.71 -19.10 -9.24
CA ASP A 75 7.44 -18.63 -9.81
C ASP A 75 6.28 -18.91 -8.84
N GLY A 76 5.36 -17.95 -8.76
CA GLY A 76 4.27 -17.91 -7.79
C GLY A 76 4.63 -17.29 -6.43
N ALA A 77 5.87 -16.84 -6.21
CA ALA A 77 6.26 -16.16 -4.97
C ALA A 77 5.54 -14.83 -4.75
N LEU A 78 5.22 -14.08 -5.81
CA LEU A 78 4.41 -12.86 -5.74
C LEU A 78 3.27 -12.92 -6.74
N TRP A 79 2.04 -12.97 -6.23
CA TRP A 79 0.85 -12.72 -7.04
C TRP A 79 0.30 -11.33 -6.76
N VAL A 80 -0.03 -10.61 -7.83
CA VAL A 80 -0.70 -9.30 -7.75
C VAL A 80 -2.11 -9.44 -8.27
N VAL A 81 -3.06 -8.88 -7.53
CA VAL A 81 -4.50 -8.94 -7.84
C VAL A 81 -5.07 -7.54 -7.79
N GLU A 82 -5.72 -7.10 -8.86
CA GLU A 82 -6.40 -5.81 -8.93
C GLU A 82 -7.88 -5.98 -9.16
N GLN A 83 -8.68 -5.23 -8.42
CA GLN A 83 -10.13 -5.27 -8.50
C GLN A 83 -10.70 -3.91 -8.83
N ILE A 84 -11.70 -3.90 -9.72
CA ILE A 84 -12.65 -2.81 -9.95
C ILE A 84 -14.08 -3.39 -10.01
N PRO A 85 -15.15 -2.58 -10.10
CA PRO A 85 -16.48 -3.13 -10.40
C PRO A 85 -16.43 -3.96 -11.69
N SER A 86 -17.12 -5.11 -11.67
CA SER A 86 -17.20 -6.14 -12.73
C SER A 86 -15.92 -6.89 -13.11
N LEU A 87 -14.72 -6.46 -12.70
CA LEU A 87 -13.46 -7.09 -13.09
C LEU A 87 -12.52 -7.33 -11.90
N VAL A 88 -11.90 -8.52 -11.90
CA VAL A 88 -10.69 -8.82 -11.12
C VAL A 88 -9.65 -9.33 -12.12
N GLU A 89 -8.48 -8.70 -12.14
CA GLU A 89 -7.33 -9.09 -12.95
C GLU A 89 -6.21 -9.53 -12.01
N ALA A 90 -5.48 -10.59 -12.35
CA ALA A 90 -4.44 -11.14 -11.49
C ALA A 90 -3.31 -11.78 -12.30
N GLY A 91 -2.10 -11.77 -11.76
CA GLY A 91 -0.96 -12.43 -12.38
C GLY A 91 0.22 -12.64 -11.44
N ASP A 92 1.08 -13.58 -11.83
CA ASP A 92 2.35 -13.85 -11.17
C ASP A 92 3.39 -12.78 -11.54
N MET A 93 3.72 -11.93 -10.58
CA MET A 93 4.68 -10.84 -10.73
C MET A 93 6.07 -11.20 -10.17
N THR A 94 6.31 -12.48 -9.90
CA THR A 94 7.63 -12.98 -9.50
C THR A 94 8.76 -12.54 -10.45
N PRO A 95 8.59 -12.55 -11.79
CA PRO A 95 9.65 -12.08 -12.70
C PRO A 95 10.09 -10.64 -12.42
N ILE A 96 9.17 -9.76 -12.01
CA ILE A 96 9.49 -8.37 -11.64
C ILE A 96 10.09 -8.33 -10.25
N LEU A 97 9.57 -9.08 -9.28
CA LEU A 97 10.13 -9.12 -7.93
C LEU A 97 11.63 -9.53 -7.95
N ARG A 98 12.02 -10.45 -8.84
CA ARG A 98 13.42 -10.86 -9.01
C ARG A 98 14.36 -9.73 -9.44
N THR A 99 13.85 -8.64 -10.04
CA THR A 99 14.68 -7.51 -10.45
C THR A 99 15.01 -6.56 -9.30
N GLY A 100 14.33 -6.68 -8.15
CA GLY A 100 14.66 -5.98 -6.92
C GLY A 100 13.45 -5.72 -6.03
N TYR A 101 12.35 -5.22 -6.60
CA TYR A 101 11.23 -4.72 -5.80
C TYR A 101 9.89 -4.76 -6.55
N TRP A 102 8.80 -4.70 -5.78
CA TRP A 102 7.46 -4.41 -6.26
C TRP A 102 6.87 -3.22 -5.50
N PRO A 103 6.67 -2.06 -6.15
CA PRO A 103 6.06 -0.91 -5.50
C PRO A 103 4.54 -0.88 -5.68
N SER A 104 3.83 -0.26 -4.73
CA SER A 104 2.38 -0.05 -4.81
C SER A 104 2.01 1.32 -4.22
N TYR A 105 1.26 2.12 -4.97
CA TYR A 105 1.06 3.54 -4.68
C TYR A 105 -0.26 4.11 -5.23
N ASN A 106 -1.36 3.34 -5.13
CA ASN A 106 -2.72 3.77 -5.50
C ASN A 106 -2.95 4.04 -7.00
N VAL A 107 -2.11 3.49 -7.87
CA VAL A 107 -2.30 3.49 -9.32
C VAL A 107 -2.27 2.04 -9.81
N PRO A 108 -3.26 1.57 -10.57
CA PRO A 108 -3.32 0.20 -11.03
C PRO A 108 -2.17 -0.11 -12.00
N TYR A 109 -1.58 -1.29 -11.83
CA TYR A 109 -0.50 -1.83 -12.64
C TYR A 109 -1.01 -2.47 -13.92
N PHE A 110 -2.07 -3.27 -13.86
CA PHE A 110 -2.58 -3.96 -15.04
C PHE A 110 -3.22 -2.94 -15.97
N GLU A 111 -2.70 -2.83 -17.19
CA GLU A 111 -3.11 -1.83 -18.17
C GLU A 111 -4.64 -1.84 -18.40
N LYS A 112 -5.24 -3.02 -18.45
CA LYS A 112 -6.69 -3.18 -18.57
C LYS A 112 -7.46 -2.54 -17.42
N VAL A 113 -6.99 -2.74 -16.17
CA VAL A 113 -7.60 -2.14 -14.98
C VAL A 113 -7.37 -0.62 -14.98
N TYR A 114 -6.17 -0.17 -15.34
CA TYR A 114 -5.81 1.24 -15.49
C TYR A 114 -6.73 1.97 -16.49
N ASN A 115 -6.88 1.40 -17.69
CA ASN A 115 -7.71 1.95 -18.75
C ASN A 115 -9.19 1.93 -18.37
N MET A 116 -9.73 0.81 -17.89
CA MET A 116 -11.15 0.71 -17.52
C MET A 116 -11.53 1.65 -16.37
N SER A 117 -10.60 1.88 -15.44
CA SER A 117 -10.79 2.78 -14.30
C SER A 117 -10.79 4.26 -14.68
N GLY A 118 -10.40 4.62 -15.92
CA GLY A 118 -10.41 5.99 -16.41
C GLY A 118 -9.18 6.82 -16.02
N TYR A 119 -8.04 6.17 -15.75
CA TYR A 119 -6.80 6.89 -15.48
C TYR A 119 -6.23 7.64 -16.71
N PRO A 120 -6.31 7.14 -17.96
CA PRO A 120 -5.83 7.90 -19.13
C PRO A 120 -6.47 9.28 -19.25
N GLU A 121 -7.78 9.39 -19.04
CA GLU A 121 -8.50 10.67 -19.10
C GLU A 121 -8.12 11.60 -17.96
N VAL A 122 -7.83 11.05 -16.77
CA VAL A 122 -7.34 11.84 -15.63
C VAL A 122 -5.93 12.35 -15.92
N VAL A 123 -5.03 11.52 -16.45
CA VAL A 123 -3.67 11.94 -16.81
C VAL A 123 -3.70 13.03 -17.88
N ALA A 124 -4.54 12.89 -18.90
CA ALA A 124 -4.68 13.91 -19.95
C ALA A 124 -5.16 15.28 -19.40
N LYS A 125 -5.92 15.29 -18.29
CA LYS A 125 -6.49 16.51 -17.69
C LYS A 125 -5.66 17.09 -16.55
N MET A 126 -5.04 16.23 -15.74
CA MET A 126 -4.42 16.58 -14.46
C MET A 126 -2.91 16.33 -14.44
N GLY A 127 -2.34 15.79 -15.51
CA GLY A 127 -0.91 15.55 -15.63
C GLY A 127 -0.47 14.16 -15.17
N THR A 128 0.85 13.93 -15.29
CA THR A 128 1.47 12.60 -15.16
C THR A 128 1.57 12.08 -13.73
N ASP A 129 1.21 12.88 -12.73
CA ASP A 129 1.20 12.47 -11.32
C ASP A 129 0.20 11.34 -11.02
N PHE A 130 -0.79 11.17 -11.91
CA PHE A 130 -1.75 10.06 -11.87
C PHE A 130 -1.33 8.87 -12.75
N SER A 131 -0.22 8.97 -13.48
CA SER A 131 0.29 7.87 -14.30
C SER A 131 1.03 6.85 -13.44
N TYR A 132 0.99 5.57 -13.83
CA TYR A 132 1.67 4.51 -13.08
C TYR A 132 3.18 4.78 -12.99
N GLN A 133 3.81 5.17 -14.10
CA GLN A 133 5.26 5.31 -14.14
C GLN A 133 5.80 6.62 -13.53
N LEU A 134 5.03 7.71 -13.58
CA LEU A 134 5.53 9.06 -13.24
C LEU A 134 4.87 9.70 -12.01
N ALA A 135 3.96 8.98 -11.32
CA ALA A 135 3.49 9.40 -10.01
C ALA A 135 4.68 9.70 -9.07
N PRO A 136 4.59 10.71 -8.19
CA PRO A 136 5.68 11.07 -7.26
C PRO A 136 6.26 9.87 -6.51
N ARG A 137 5.39 9.01 -5.97
CA ARG A 137 5.79 7.78 -5.26
C ARG A 137 6.46 6.75 -6.17
N ALA A 138 6.04 6.64 -7.43
CA ALA A 138 6.70 5.78 -8.41
C ALA A 138 8.12 6.25 -8.71
N LYS A 139 8.31 7.57 -8.87
CA LYS A 139 9.62 8.20 -9.09
C LYS A 139 10.55 8.01 -7.87
N ILE A 140 10.03 8.21 -6.66
CA ILE A 140 10.78 8.04 -5.41
C ILE A 140 11.18 6.58 -5.20
N PHE A 141 10.24 5.62 -5.32
CA PHE A 141 10.58 4.20 -5.20
C PHE A 141 11.63 3.78 -6.24
N ARG A 142 11.47 4.17 -7.50
CA ARG A 142 12.43 3.86 -8.56
C ARG A 142 13.84 4.40 -8.27
N ARG A 143 13.94 5.56 -7.62
CA ARG A 143 15.22 6.17 -7.23
C ARG A 143 15.85 5.48 -6.02
N ASP A 144 15.04 5.10 -5.03
CA ASP A 144 15.52 4.83 -3.67
C ASP A 144 15.37 3.38 -3.21
N GLU A 145 14.64 2.52 -3.93
CA GLU A 145 14.45 1.11 -3.54
C GLU A 145 15.77 0.37 -3.33
N GLY A 146 16.76 0.58 -4.21
CA GLY A 146 18.08 -0.04 -4.10
C GLY A 146 18.92 0.42 -2.90
N LYS A 147 18.45 1.43 -2.14
CA LYS A 147 19.07 1.85 -0.87
C LYS A 147 18.58 1.01 0.32
N VAL A 148 17.57 0.17 0.14
CA VAL A 148 17.06 -0.74 1.16
C VAL A 148 17.97 -1.97 1.23
N VAL A 149 18.78 -2.04 2.28
CA VAL A 149 19.75 -3.14 2.49
C VAL A 149 19.47 -3.94 3.77
N ASP A 150 18.59 -3.44 4.62
CA ASP A 150 18.19 -4.04 5.89
C ASP A 150 16.80 -3.53 6.33
N LEU A 151 16.35 -3.98 7.50
CA LEU A 151 15.04 -3.61 8.03
C LEU A 151 14.95 -2.13 8.41
N ASP A 152 16.05 -1.49 8.81
CA ASP A 152 16.04 -0.09 9.25
C ASP A 152 15.99 0.87 8.05
N THR A 153 16.72 0.56 6.98
CA THR A 153 16.60 1.24 5.69
C THR A 153 15.23 1.01 5.04
N MET A 154 14.61 -0.17 5.24
CA MET A 154 13.21 -0.40 4.84
C MET A 154 12.23 0.47 5.65
N LYS A 155 12.41 0.58 6.97
CA LYS A 155 11.62 1.53 7.80
C LYS A 155 11.81 2.96 7.30
N HIS A 156 13.03 3.34 6.95
CA HIS A 156 13.35 4.68 6.48
C HIS A 156 12.59 5.02 5.19
N ILE A 157 12.66 4.18 4.14
CA ILE A 157 11.95 4.46 2.89
C ILE A 157 10.43 4.49 3.10
N MET A 158 9.89 3.62 3.94
CA MET A 158 8.44 3.57 4.20
C MET A 158 7.95 4.76 5.03
N ARG A 159 8.84 5.41 5.78
CA ARG A 159 8.57 6.65 6.53
C ARG A 159 9.04 7.90 5.78
N TYR A 160 9.53 7.76 4.55
CA TYR A 160 10.15 8.85 3.82
C TYR A 160 9.18 9.99 3.53
N ASN A 161 9.58 11.17 3.97
CA ASN A 161 8.98 12.45 3.63
C ASN A 161 10.03 13.54 3.81
N ASP A 162 10.51 14.04 2.68
CA ASP A 162 11.47 15.15 2.59
C ASP A 162 10.93 16.19 1.60
N PHE A 163 9.63 16.48 1.67
CA PHE A 163 8.91 17.19 0.62
C PHE A 163 9.45 18.60 0.29
N LYS A 164 10.22 19.18 1.21
CA LYS A 164 10.86 20.49 1.04
C LYS A 164 12.10 20.44 0.14
N ASN A 165 12.77 19.29 0.08
CA ASN A 165 14.05 19.12 -0.62
C ASN A 165 13.96 18.11 -1.77
N ASP A 166 13.03 17.14 -1.72
CA ASP A 166 12.87 16.15 -2.78
C ASP A 166 12.23 16.79 -4.03
N PRO A 167 12.92 16.82 -5.18
CA PRO A 167 12.39 17.41 -6.39
C PRO A 167 11.12 16.71 -6.90
N TYR A 168 10.90 15.42 -6.57
CA TYR A 168 9.68 14.72 -6.96
C TYR A 168 8.46 15.07 -6.10
N SER A 169 8.68 15.73 -4.96
CA SER A 169 7.59 16.18 -4.09
C SER A 169 7.05 17.56 -4.48
N GLU A 170 7.82 18.37 -5.21
CA GLU A 170 7.37 19.67 -5.72
C GLU A 170 6.79 20.58 -4.62
N GLY A 171 7.39 20.54 -3.42
CA GLY A 171 6.91 21.30 -2.25
C GLY A 171 5.59 20.79 -1.64
N ASN A 172 5.00 19.72 -2.17
CA ASN A 172 3.77 19.13 -1.65
C ASN A 172 4.08 17.99 -0.67
N SER A 173 3.71 18.20 0.60
CA SER A 173 3.91 17.26 1.72
C SER A 173 3.24 15.88 1.54
N CYS A 174 2.41 15.70 0.51
CA CYS A 174 1.79 14.43 0.14
C CYS A 174 2.25 13.83 -1.18
N ASN A 175 3.13 14.50 -1.93
CA ASN A 175 3.82 13.93 -3.09
C ASN A 175 5.08 13.16 -2.64
N THR A 176 4.90 12.23 -1.71
CA THR A 176 5.96 11.42 -1.09
C THR A 176 5.40 10.07 -0.62
N ILE A 177 6.26 9.15 -0.17
CA ILE A 177 5.85 7.82 0.34
C ILE A 177 4.91 7.96 1.54
N CYS A 178 5.31 8.71 2.57
CA CYS A 178 4.52 8.88 3.79
C CYS A 178 3.99 10.33 3.90
N CYS A 179 2.87 10.59 3.22
CA CYS A 179 2.18 11.89 3.13
C CYS A 179 1.87 12.54 4.49
N ARG A 180 2.04 13.85 4.57
CA ARG A 180 1.73 14.73 5.72
C ARG A 180 0.77 15.85 5.31
N GLY A 181 -0.51 15.52 5.16
CA GLY A 181 -1.52 16.49 4.69
C GLY A 181 -1.73 17.67 5.65
N ASP A 182 -1.34 17.50 6.91
CA ASP A 182 -1.38 18.51 7.96
C ASP A 182 -0.29 19.58 7.80
N LEU A 183 0.75 19.30 7.00
CA LEU A 183 1.84 20.23 6.70
C LEU A 183 1.69 20.95 5.35
N ARG A 184 0.50 20.92 4.74
CA ARG A 184 0.24 21.67 3.51
C ARG A 184 0.07 23.16 3.84
N ASP A 185 0.69 24.02 3.03
CA ASP A 185 0.56 25.48 3.19
C ASP A 185 -0.88 25.94 2.97
N ALA A 186 -1.56 25.34 1.99
CA ALA A 186 -2.96 25.61 1.67
C ALA A 186 -3.84 24.44 2.11
N ASP A 187 -4.87 24.74 2.91
CA ASP A 187 -5.86 23.79 3.42
C ASP A 187 -5.24 22.57 4.13
N PRO A 188 -4.50 22.78 5.24
CA PRO A 188 -3.96 21.69 6.04
C PRO A 188 -5.08 20.79 6.53
N LYS A 189 -4.90 19.48 6.34
CA LYS A 189 -5.88 18.45 6.75
C LYS A 189 -5.22 17.42 7.64
N PRO A 190 -5.85 16.97 8.74
CA PRO A 190 -5.33 15.89 9.58
C PRO A 190 -5.51 14.55 8.88
N SER A 191 -4.71 14.33 7.83
CA SER A 191 -4.79 13.21 6.90
C SER A 191 -3.41 12.88 6.34
N GLY A 192 -3.23 11.64 5.90
CA GLY A 192 -2.00 11.18 5.28
C GLY A 192 -1.58 9.81 5.80
N CYS A 193 -0.28 9.55 5.76
CA CYS A 193 0.32 8.33 6.26
C CYS A 193 0.36 8.39 7.79
N TYR A 194 -0.27 7.42 8.46
CA TYR A 194 -0.40 7.39 9.93
C TYR A 194 0.15 6.12 10.56
N ASP A 195 0.81 5.23 9.81
CA ASP A 195 1.47 4.05 10.36
C ASP A 195 2.60 3.57 9.44
N THR A 196 3.35 2.59 9.91
CA THR A 196 4.15 1.70 9.05
C THR A 196 4.28 0.35 9.74
N LYS A 197 4.18 -0.73 8.97
CA LYS A 197 4.39 -2.11 9.42
C LYS A 197 5.43 -2.74 8.51
N VAL A 198 6.50 -3.31 9.07
CA VAL A 198 7.59 -3.91 8.30
C VAL A 198 7.95 -5.26 8.88
N SER A 199 8.19 -6.24 8.01
CA SER A 199 8.62 -7.59 8.39
C SER A 199 9.57 -8.12 7.32
N ASP A 200 10.59 -8.86 7.74
CA ASP A 200 11.43 -9.63 6.83
C ASP A 200 10.95 -11.10 6.74
N TYR A 201 11.64 -11.91 5.93
CA TYR A 201 11.31 -13.32 5.74
C TYR A 201 11.24 -14.11 7.06
N LYS A 202 12.23 -13.95 7.95
CA LYS A 202 12.31 -14.70 9.22
C LYS A 202 11.26 -14.20 10.20
N MET A 203 11.08 -12.89 10.29
CA MET A 203 10.05 -12.27 11.11
C MET A 203 8.67 -12.77 10.71
N ALA A 204 8.35 -12.78 9.42
CA ALA A 204 7.04 -13.20 8.93
C ALA A 204 6.74 -14.67 9.25
N LEU A 205 7.74 -15.57 9.18
CA LEU A 205 7.61 -16.97 9.62
C LEU A 205 7.34 -17.10 11.13
N ASN A 206 7.81 -16.15 11.93
CA ASN A 206 7.61 -16.09 13.38
C ASN A 206 6.40 -15.24 13.80
N PHE A 207 5.58 -14.78 12.84
CA PHE A 207 4.47 -13.85 13.07
C PHE A 207 4.89 -12.52 13.70
N GLU A 208 6.06 -12.01 13.31
CA GLU A 208 6.63 -10.77 13.83
C GLU A 208 6.56 -9.62 12.83
N ALA A 209 6.42 -8.40 13.34
CA ALA A 209 6.53 -7.16 12.57
C ALA A 209 7.03 -6.02 13.46
N ASP A 210 7.82 -5.11 12.89
CA ASP A 210 8.07 -3.79 13.46
C ASP A 210 6.95 -2.85 13.05
N ILE A 211 6.29 -2.23 14.03
CA ILE A 211 5.12 -1.38 13.81
C ILE A 211 5.32 -0.04 14.48
N ILE A 212 5.01 1.05 13.77
CA ILE A 212 4.88 2.40 14.31
C ILE A 212 3.48 2.92 14.02
N ASN A 213 2.88 3.60 14.99
CA ASN A 213 1.60 4.29 14.85
C ASN A 213 1.85 5.80 14.96
N GLY A 214 1.45 6.56 13.94
CA GLY A 214 1.54 8.01 13.88
C GLY A 214 2.09 8.56 12.56
N PRO A 215 1.84 9.84 12.24
CA PRO A 215 2.43 10.52 11.08
C PRO A 215 3.96 10.56 11.11
N THR A 216 4.60 10.60 9.93
CA THR A 216 6.06 10.57 9.85
C THR A 216 6.72 11.85 10.34
N ARG A 217 7.83 11.66 11.06
CA ARG A 217 8.80 12.71 11.39
C ARG A 217 9.81 12.93 10.26
N GLY A 218 9.75 12.13 9.18
CA GLY A 218 10.50 12.33 7.93
C GLY A 218 11.97 12.73 8.13
N THR A 219 12.43 13.66 7.29
CA THR A 219 13.74 14.31 7.42
C THR A 219 13.63 15.56 8.32
N GLY A 220 13.27 15.37 9.59
CA GLY A 220 13.17 16.46 10.59
C GLY A 220 11.84 17.21 10.63
N LEU A 221 10.75 16.57 10.17
CA LEU A 221 9.39 17.08 10.32
C LEU A 221 8.94 17.01 11.79
N PRO A 222 8.13 17.99 12.25
CA PRO A 222 7.62 17.97 13.62
C PRO A 222 6.69 16.77 13.84
N PRO A 223 6.65 16.20 15.06
CA PRO A 223 5.58 15.31 15.47
C PRO A 223 4.21 15.92 15.17
N PHE A 224 3.24 15.11 14.76
CA PHE A 224 1.87 15.57 14.60
C PHE A 224 1.22 15.74 15.98
N SER A 225 0.48 16.84 16.16
CA SER A 225 -0.32 17.09 17.34
C SER A 225 -1.73 17.50 16.95
N TRP A 226 -2.73 16.98 17.67
CA TRP A 226 -4.08 17.50 17.62
C TRP A 226 -4.11 18.88 18.27
N THR A 227 -4.39 19.92 17.48
CA THR A 227 -4.47 21.32 17.91
C THR A 227 -5.88 21.87 17.64
N SER A 228 -6.14 23.12 18.03
CA SER A 228 -7.40 23.80 17.71
C SER A 228 -7.63 23.99 16.20
N GLU A 229 -6.60 23.84 15.37
CA GLU A 229 -6.71 23.83 13.90
C GLU A 229 -7.46 22.59 13.38
N PHE A 230 -7.34 21.46 14.09
CA PHE A 230 -7.94 20.17 13.72
C PHE A 230 -9.08 19.82 14.69
N ASN A 231 -10.28 20.35 14.41
CA ASN A 231 -11.45 20.25 15.27
C ASN A 231 -12.23 18.91 15.20
N GLN A 232 -11.68 17.88 14.54
CA GLN A 232 -12.32 16.57 14.41
C GLN A 232 -12.26 15.81 15.73
N THR A 233 -13.28 15.00 16.04
CA THR A 233 -13.28 14.15 17.23
C THR A 233 -12.14 13.12 17.18
N HIS A 234 -11.32 13.11 18.23
CA HIS A 234 -10.18 12.19 18.40
C HIS A 234 -10.12 11.64 19.83
N MET A 235 -11.29 11.39 20.44
CA MET A 235 -11.41 10.87 21.80
C MET A 235 -10.63 9.56 21.97
N GLY A 236 -9.80 9.49 23.02
CA GLY A 236 -8.96 8.32 23.32
C GLY A 236 -7.65 8.25 22.52
N LEU A 237 -7.41 9.19 21.60
CA LEU A 237 -6.13 9.30 20.90
C LEU A 237 -5.14 10.17 21.70
N PRO A 238 -3.83 9.90 21.62
CA PRO A 238 -2.81 10.78 22.16
C PRO A 238 -2.89 12.18 21.53
N THR A 239 -2.63 13.22 22.32
CA THR A 239 -2.54 14.59 21.79
C THR A 239 -1.42 14.74 20.78
N THR A 240 -0.27 14.09 21.01
CA THR A 240 0.92 14.16 20.15
C THR A 240 1.40 12.77 19.78
N TYR A 241 1.70 12.57 18.50
CA TYR A 241 2.23 11.33 17.94
C TYR A 241 3.74 11.44 17.77
N ASN A 242 4.47 11.00 18.80
CA ASN A 242 5.94 10.94 18.81
C ASN A 242 6.41 9.56 19.26
N PHE A 243 5.94 8.52 18.57
CA PHE A 243 6.24 7.13 18.88
C PHE A 243 7.39 6.60 18.02
N ASP A 244 8.03 5.55 18.51
CA ASP A 244 9.04 4.78 17.79
C ASP A 244 8.47 3.43 17.32
N PHE A 245 9.21 2.74 16.46
CA PHE A 245 8.87 1.39 16.06
C PHE A 245 8.94 0.44 17.25
N LEU A 246 7.97 -0.46 17.34
CA LEU A 246 7.94 -1.55 18.30
C LEU A 246 7.89 -2.89 17.57
N ARG A 247 8.74 -3.84 17.99
CA ARG A 247 8.65 -5.23 17.57
C ARG A 247 7.42 -5.87 18.21
N THR A 248 6.57 -6.46 17.39
CA THR A 248 5.35 -7.16 17.81
C THR A 248 5.45 -8.63 17.46
N SER A 249 4.90 -9.48 18.33
CA SER A 249 4.85 -10.94 18.15
C SER A 249 3.70 -11.54 18.98
N PRO A 250 3.22 -12.76 18.65
CA PRO A 250 2.24 -13.45 19.50
C PRO A 250 2.84 -13.77 20.87
N LYS A 251 2.14 -13.37 21.93
CA LYS A 251 2.54 -13.70 23.31
C LYS A 251 2.47 -15.21 23.59
N PHE A 252 1.48 -15.87 23.02
CA PHE A 252 1.28 -17.31 23.14
C PHE A 252 1.69 -17.95 21.83
N LYS A 253 2.79 -18.70 21.84
CA LYS A 253 3.15 -19.57 20.71
C LYS A 253 2.26 -20.81 20.81
N THR A 254 1.73 -21.28 19.69
CA THR A 254 1.12 -22.61 19.61
C THR A 254 2.15 -23.65 20.09
N PRO A 255 1.72 -24.68 20.85
CA PRO A 255 2.57 -25.81 21.21
C PRO A 255 3.26 -26.44 19.99
#